data_AF-A0A2V7SK24-F1
#
_entry.id   AF-A0A2V7SK24-F1
#
_cell.length_a   1.000
_cell.length_b   1.000
_cell.length_c   1.000
_cell.angle_alpha   90.00
_cell.angle_beta   90.00
_cell.angle_gamma   90.00
#
_symmetry.space_group_name_H-M   'P 1'
#
loop_
_entity.id
_entity.type
_entity.pdbx_description
1 polymer ?
#
loop_
_entity_poly.entity_id
_entity_poly.type
_entity_poly.pdbx_seq_one_letter_code
_entity_poly.pdbx_strand_id
1 'polypeptide(L)'
;MPDPKDQRKSRVPLLDALGKMITEGKQSADYLWQVPDDQTERAKIATLLEKISVESAKQGRKEMPKIAEELKTALKASPSPQQVDLLVNGFDRLLQLWEAAKSGLL
;
A
#
# COMPACT_ATOMS: atom_id res chain seq x y z
N MET A 1 -38.45 24.45 -6.57
CA MET A 1 -37.58 23.78 -7.56
C MET A 1 -36.45 24.74 -7.88
N PRO A 2 -35.23 24.45 -7.40
CA PRO A 2 -34.24 23.81 -8.26
C PRO A 2 -33.62 22.55 -7.63
N ASP A 3 -33.13 21.70 -8.51
CA ASP A 3 -32.80 20.28 -8.36
C ASP A 3 -31.73 19.97 -7.29
N PRO A 4 -31.88 18.85 -6.55
CA PRO A 4 -30.83 18.37 -5.67
C PRO A 4 -29.71 17.82 -6.55
N LYS A 5 -28.67 18.62 -6.76
CA LYS A 5 -27.42 18.15 -7.36
C LYS A 5 -26.97 16.91 -6.60
N ASP A 6 -26.96 15.79 -7.32
CA ASP A 6 -26.19 14.59 -7.04
C ASP A 6 -24.84 14.96 -6.42
N GLN A 7 -24.80 15.06 -5.10
CA GLN A 7 -23.59 14.82 -4.36
C GLN A 7 -23.31 13.34 -4.58
N ARG A 8 -22.63 13.03 -5.68
CA ARG A 8 -21.86 11.81 -5.81
C ARG A 8 -20.91 11.83 -4.63
N LYS A 9 -21.36 11.29 -3.50
CA LYS A 9 -20.50 10.93 -2.38
C LYS A 9 -19.43 10.08 -3.05
N SER A 10 -18.23 10.64 -3.21
CA SER A 10 -17.05 9.88 -3.57
C SER A 10 -17.00 8.78 -2.52
N ARG A 11 -17.55 7.62 -2.86
CA ARG A 11 -17.52 6.44 -2.02
C ARG A 11 -16.06 6.04 -2.08
N VAL A 12 -15.25 6.64 -1.21
CA VAL A 12 -13.99 6.03 -0.81
C VAL A 12 -14.39 4.61 -0.48
N PRO A 13 -13.94 3.61 -1.27
CA PRO A 13 -14.34 2.24 -1.02
C PRO A 13 -14.04 1.99 0.44
N LEU A 14 -15.03 1.49 1.21
CA LEU A 14 -14.80 1.14 2.61
C LEU A 14 -13.55 0.27 2.66
N LEU A 15 -12.45 0.84 3.17
CA LEU A 15 -11.15 0.20 3.14
C LEU A 15 -11.30 -1.12 3.90
N ASP A 16 -11.19 -2.24 3.18
CA ASP A 16 -11.12 -3.55 3.80
C ASP A 16 -9.75 -3.70 4.50
N ALA A 17 -9.56 -4.81 5.20
CA ALA A 17 -8.32 -5.05 5.95
C ALA A 17 -7.08 -4.86 5.07
N LEU A 18 -7.12 -5.34 3.83
CA LEU A 18 -6.03 -5.20 2.86
C LEU A 18 -5.77 -3.75 2.46
N GLY A 19 -6.81 -2.99 2.10
CA GLY A 19 -6.68 -1.58 1.74
C GLY A 19 -6.14 -0.73 2.88
N LYS A 20 -6.53 -1.02 4.13
CA LYS A 20 -5.99 -0.35 5.32
C LYS A 20 -4.49 -0.60 5.48
N MET A 21 -4.04 -1.85 5.36
CA MET A 21 -2.61 -2.20 5.50
C MET A 21 -1.74 -1.55 4.42
N ILE A 22 -2.23 -1.49 3.17
CA ILE A 22 -1.51 -0.83 2.08
C ILE A 22 -1.39 0.67 2.32
N THR A 23 -2.47 1.31 2.76
CA THR A 23 -2.47 2.75 3.06
C THR A 23 -1.56 3.07 4.24
N GLU A 24 -1.61 2.27 5.30
CA GLU A 24 -0.72 2.41 6.45
C GLU A 24 0.75 2.23 6.06
N GLY A 25 1.05 1.19 5.26
CA GLY A 25 2.40 0.94 4.78
C GLY A 25 2.94 2.07 3.89
N LYS A 26 2.08 2.68 3.06
CA LYS A 26 2.43 3.86 2.28
C LYS A 26 2.80 5.04 3.19
N GLN A 27 1.98 5.34 4.19
CA GLN A 27 2.25 6.42 5.15
C GLN A 27 3.56 6.20 5.90
N SER A 28 3.84 4.95 6.28
CA SER A 28 5.13 4.55 6.87
C SER A 28 6.30 4.78 5.91
N ALA A 29 6.15 4.42 4.63
CA ALA A 29 7.17 4.66 3.61
C ALA A 29 7.37 6.17 3.37
N ASP A 30 6.29 6.96 3.34
CA ASP A 30 6.37 8.42 3.20
C ASP A 30 7.08 9.06 4.40
N TYR A 31 6.88 8.55 5.63
CA TYR A 31 7.60 9.01 6.82
C TYR A 31 9.12 8.77 6.72
N LEU A 32 9.56 7.67 6.09
CA LEU A 32 10.98 7.40 5.89
C LEU A 32 11.69 8.44 5.01
N TRP A 33 10.99 9.30 4.27
CA TRP A 33 11.62 10.45 3.63
C TRP A 33 12.24 11.42 4.64
N GLN A 34 11.66 11.52 5.83
CA GLN A 34 12.15 12.38 6.90
C GLN A 34 13.21 11.67 7.74
N VAL A 35 12.99 10.40 8.05
CA VAL A 35 13.86 9.60 8.92
C VAL A 35 14.19 8.26 8.24
N PRO A 36 15.08 8.24 7.24
CA PRO A 36 15.28 7.05 6.42
C PRO A 36 15.84 5.87 7.21
N ASP A 37 16.56 6.10 8.31
CA ASP A 37 17.18 5.05 9.15
C ASP A 37 16.33 4.68 10.38
N ASP A 38 15.06 5.09 10.44
CA ASP A 38 14.17 4.70 11.53
C ASP A 38 13.91 3.19 11.49
N GLN A 39 14.62 2.45 12.35
CA GLN A 39 14.52 0.99 12.42
C GLN A 39 13.13 0.52 12.88
N THR A 40 12.43 1.32 13.66
CA THR A 40 11.09 0.99 14.17
C THR A 40 10.08 1.06 13.03
N GLU A 41 10.12 2.16 12.26
CA GLU A 41 9.22 2.31 11.11
C GLU A 41 9.55 1.30 10.00
N ARG A 42 10.84 1.03 9.77
CA ARG A 42 11.27 -0.06 8.87
C ARG A 42 10.73 -1.42 9.30
N ALA A 43 10.82 -1.78 10.58
CA ALA A 43 10.29 -3.05 11.08
C ALA A 43 8.76 -3.13 10.92
N LYS A 44 8.06 -2.01 11.11
CA LYS A 44 6.62 -1.88 10.87
C LYS A 44 6.29 -2.11 9.39
N ILE A 45 7.00 -1.48 8.46
CA ILE A 45 6.82 -1.70 7.01
C ILE A 45 7.03 -3.17 6.66
N ALA A 46 8.10 -3.81 7.16
CA ALA A 46 8.36 -5.22 6.92
C ALA A 46 7.17 -6.11 7.36
N THR A 47 6.63 -5.82 8.55
CA THR A 47 5.47 -6.53 9.10
C THR A 47 4.20 -6.32 8.27
N LEU A 48 3.97 -5.09 7.81
CA LEU A 48 2.84 -4.76 6.95
C LEU A 48 2.94 -5.47 5.60
N LEU A 49 4.12 -5.48 4.97
CA LEU A 49 4.35 -6.19 3.71
C LEU A 49 4.09 -7.69 3.83
N GLU A 50 4.51 -8.33 4.93
CA GLU A 50 4.19 -9.73 5.20
C GLU A 50 2.66 -9.97 5.28
N LYS A 51 1.96 -9.14 6.06
CA LYS A 51 0.50 -9.26 6.21
C LYS A 51 -0.23 -9.00 4.88
N ILE A 52 0.21 -8.02 4.09
CA ILE A 52 -0.31 -7.71 2.77
C ILE A 52 -0.12 -8.91 1.83
N SER A 53 1.07 -9.53 1.84
CA SER A 53 1.37 -10.73 1.05
C SER A 53 0.38 -11.86 1.37
N VAL A 54 0.23 -12.20 2.65
CA VAL A 54 -0.68 -13.26 3.10
C VAL A 54 -2.14 -12.94 2.78
N GLU A 55 -2.61 -11.73 3.10
CA GLU A 55 -4.01 -11.35 2.92
C GLU A 55 -4.39 -11.24 1.44
N SER A 56 -3.51 -10.69 0.60
CA SER A 56 -3.76 -10.61 -0.84
C SER A 56 -3.76 -11.98 -1.51
N ALA A 57 -2.90 -12.92 -1.07
CA ALA A 57 -2.91 -14.30 -1.55
C ALA A 57 -4.22 -15.02 -1.19
N LYS A 58 -4.74 -14.83 0.03
CA LYS A 58 -6.06 -15.38 0.44
C LYS A 58 -7.20 -14.89 -0.43
N GLN A 59 -7.10 -13.67 -0.94
CA GLN A 59 -8.07 -13.08 -1.87
C GLN A 59 -7.83 -13.48 -3.34
N GLY A 60 -6.93 -14.44 -3.61
CA GLY A 60 -6.63 -14.93 -4.96
C GLY A 60 -5.76 -13.99 -5.81
N ARG A 61 -5.21 -12.92 -5.22
CA ARG A 61 -4.43 -11.90 -5.94
C ARG A 61 -2.97 -12.36 -6.04
N LYS A 62 -2.53 -12.78 -7.23
CA LYS A 62 -1.18 -13.35 -7.43
C LYS A 62 -0.06 -12.32 -7.55
N GLU A 63 -0.37 -11.11 -8.01
CA GLU A 63 0.65 -10.07 -8.25
C GLU A 63 1.04 -9.31 -6.98
N MET A 64 0.08 -9.06 -6.09
CA MET A 64 0.33 -8.30 -4.85
C MET A 64 1.33 -8.96 -3.90
N PRO A 65 1.32 -10.29 -3.67
CA PRO A 65 2.35 -10.96 -2.88
C PRO A 65 3.76 -10.81 -3.45
N LYS A 66 3.90 -10.84 -4.79
CA LYS A 66 5.21 -10.67 -5.44
C LYS A 66 5.78 -9.27 -5.18
N ILE A 67 4.94 -8.24 -5.36
CA ILE A 67 5.33 -6.86 -5.07
C ILE A 67 5.70 -6.70 -3.59
N ALA A 68 4.93 -7.31 -2.68
CA ALA A 68 5.25 -7.25 -1.25
C ALA A 68 6.64 -7.87 -0.93
N GLU A 69 7.01 -8.98 -1.56
CA GLU A 69 8.33 -9.59 -1.41
C GLU A 69 9.46 -8.77 -2.05
N GLU A 70 9.21 -8.16 -3.21
CA GLU A 70 10.14 -7.21 -3.85
C GLU A 70 10.42 -6.03 -2.92
N LEU A 71 9.38 -5.45 -2.31
CA LEU A 71 9.52 -4.34 -1.37
C LEU A 71 10.22 -4.75 -0.08
N LYS A 72 9.98 -5.97 0.43
CA LYS A 72 10.74 -6.50 1.58
C LYS A 72 12.22 -6.63 1.26
N THR A 73 12.55 -7.01 0.02
CA THR A 73 13.95 -7.10 -0.42
C THR A 73 14.56 -5.71 -0.54
N ALA A 74 13.85 -4.74 -1.13
CA ALA A 74 14.28 -3.35 -1.17
C ALA A 74 14.48 -2.75 0.23
N LEU A 75 13.62 -3.08 1.19
CA LEU A 75 13.69 -2.60 2.57
C LEU A 75 14.96 -3.06 3.31
N LYS A 76 15.54 -4.20 2.94
CA LYS A 76 16.81 -4.70 3.49
C LYS A 76 18.03 -3.96 2.96
N ALA A 77 17.90 -3.22 1.87
CA ALA A 77 18.98 -2.38 1.36
C ALA A 77 19.29 -1.22 2.33
N SER A 78 20.48 -0.64 2.16
CA SER A 78 20.92 0.49 2.97
C SER A 78 19.95 1.68 2.84
N PRO A 79 19.64 2.37 3.96
CA PRO A 79 18.87 3.60 3.95
C PRO A 79 19.33 4.61 2.91
N SER A 80 18.44 4.96 1.97
CA SER A 80 18.71 5.99 0.98
C SER A 80 17.40 6.58 0.42
N PRO A 81 17.42 7.81 -0.10
CA PRO A 81 16.27 8.39 -0.79
C PRO A 81 15.73 7.51 -1.93
N GLN A 82 16.62 6.87 -2.69
CA GLN A 82 16.24 5.95 -3.76
C GLN A 82 15.50 4.72 -3.23
N GLN A 83 15.92 4.18 -2.09
CA GLN A 83 15.22 3.08 -1.44
C GLN A 83 13.82 3.51 -0.97
N VAL A 84 13.70 4.69 -0.37
CA VAL A 84 12.40 5.22 0.08
C VAL A 84 11.45 5.44 -1.11
N ASP A 85 11.95 5.99 -2.21
CA ASP A 85 11.19 6.16 -3.45
C ASP A 85 10.67 4.82 -4.00
N LEU A 86 11.50 3.77 -4.01
CA LEU A 86 11.08 2.41 -4.39
C LEU A 86 9.96 1.88 -3.47
N LEU A 87 10.03 2.14 -2.17
CA LEU A 87 8.99 1.74 -1.22
C LEU A 87 7.68 2.45 -1.49
N VAL A 88 7.70 3.78 -1.63
CA VAL A 88 6.51 4.61 -1.90
C VAL A 88 5.85 4.18 -3.21
N ASN A 89 6.62 4.08 -4.30
CA ASN A 89 6.13 3.65 -5.60
C ASN A 89 5.55 2.23 -5.58
N GLY A 90 6.17 1.32 -4.81
CA GLY A 90 5.66 -0.03 -4.62
C GLY A 90 4.32 -0.08 -3.88
N PHE A 91 4.17 0.73 -2.82
CA PHE A 91 2.90 0.86 -2.11
C PHE A 91 1.81 1.50 -2.98
N ASP A 92 2.14 2.48 -3.82
CA ASP A 92 1.20 3.03 -4.80
C ASP A 92 0.73 1.98 -5.81
N ARG A 93 1.63 1.13 -6.29
CA ARG A 93 1.26 0.00 -7.17
C ARG A 93 0.36 -1.00 -6.46
N LEU A 94 0.63 -1.32 -5.19
CA LEU A 94 -0.25 -2.18 -4.37
C LEU A 94 -1.64 -1.56 -4.21
N LEU A 95 -1.71 -0.24 -3.99
CA LEU A 95 -2.97 0.48 -3.84
C LEU A 95 -3.79 0.45 -5.13
N GLN A 96 -3.16 0.74 -6.28
CA GLN A 96 -3.81 0.68 -7.60
C GLN A 96 -4.36 -0.72 -7.90
N LEU A 97 -3.58 -1.78 -7.64
CA LEU A 97 -4.06 -3.16 -7.80
C LEU A 97 -5.25 -3.47 -6.89
N TRP A 98 -5.24 -2.92 -5.68
CA TRP A 98 -6.36 -3.08 -4.77
C TRP A 98 -7.62 -2.34 -5.23
N GLU A 99 -7.49 -1.10 -5.71
CA GLU A 99 -8.60 -0.31 -6.24
C GLU A 99 -9.20 -0.96 -7.50
N ALA A 100 -8.36 -1.46 -8.40
CA ALA A 100 -8.77 -2.19 -9.60
C ALA A 100 -9.58 -3.45 -9.23
N ALA A 101 -9.13 -4.21 -8.22
CA ALA A 101 -9.84 -5.39 -7.74
C ALA A 101 -11.18 -5.03 -7.07
N LYS A 102 -11.30 -3.86 -6.43
CA LYS A 102 -12.55 -3.39 -5.80
C LYS A 102 -13.57 -2.84 -6.79
N SER A 103 -13.10 -2.25 -7.89
CA SER A 103 -13.94 -1.68 -8.94
C SER A 103 -14.45 -2.72 -9.94
N GLY A 104 -13.97 -3.97 -9.87
CA GLY A 104 -14.33 -5.03 -10.82
C GLY A 104 -13.72 -4.83 -12.22
N LEU A 105 -12.65 -4.04 -12.32
CA LEU A 105 -11.94 -3.71 -13.57
C LEU A 105 -10.80 -4.71 -13.90
N LEU A 106 -10.76 -5.88 -13.24
CA LEU A 106 -9.79 -6.95 -13.43
C LEU A 106 -10.46 -8.27 -13.82
#